data_AF-A0A352AS13-F1
#
_entry.id   AF-A0A352AS13-F1
#
_cell.length_a   1.000
_cell.length_b   1.000
_cell.length_c   1.000
_cell.angle_alpha   90.00
_cell.angle_beta   90.00
_cell.angle_gamma   90.00
#
_symmetry.space_group_name_H-M   'P 1'
#
loop_
_entity.id
_entity.type
_entity.pdbx_description
1 polymer ?
#
loop_
_entity_poly.entity_id
_entity_poly.type
_entity_poly.pdbx_seq_one_letter_code
_entity_poly.pdbx_strand_id
1 'polypeptide(L)'
;MLNLTFEYKANPTPEQVQTIEHTLTVCRQVWNFALRERKDWINSRKCQINACSLESEYIIPADAPYPNYAQQCRTLTKAKTEFPELATVNAQALQQVIKRLEAAFVDMRRKGMGFPRFKNRYRMRSFVYPQLGKGQLLKGNQVKLPQLGW
;
A
#
# COMPACT_ATOMS: atom_id res chain seq x y z
N MET A 1 -27.28 -13.78 5.48
CA MET A 1 -26.37 -13.95 6.64
C MET A 1 -25.84 -12.57 7.00
N LEU A 2 -26.21 -12.03 8.17
CA LEU A 2 -25.75 -10.72 8.61
C LEU A 2 -24.40 -10.89 9.32
N ASN A 3 -23.35 -10.25 8.81
CA ASN A 3 -22.06 -10.21 9.49
C ASN A 3 -22.03 -9.00 10.42
N LEU A 4 -21.97 -9.26 11.73
CA LEU A 4 -21.77 -8.20 12.73
C LEU A 4 -20.28 -7.84 12.80
N THR A 5 -20.00 -6.54 12.74
CA THR A 5 -18.64 -5.99 12.88
C THR A 5 -18.61 -5.12 14.14
N PHE A 6 -17.50 -5.18 14.88
CA PHE A 6 -17.32 -4.48 16.14
C PHE A 6 -16.06 -3.62 16.07
N GLU A 7 -16.14 -2.43 16.66
CA GLU A 7 -15.02 -1.50 16.75
C GLU A 7 -14.63 -1.34 18.22
N TYR A 8 -13.33 -1.49 18.50
CA TYR A 8 -12.78 -1.38 19.84
C TYR A 8 -11.61 -0.39 19.85
N LYS A 9 -11.51 0.40 20.92
CA LYS A 9 -10.36 1.28 21.13
C LYS A 9 -9.20 0.48 21.73
N ALA A 10 -8.07 0.46 21.04
CA ALA A 10 -6.81 -0.05 21.58
C ALA A 10 -6.11 1.03 22.42
N ASN A 11 -5.48 0.62 23.52
CA ASN A 11 -4.63 1.47 24.36
C ASN A 11 -3.18 0.96 24.27
N PRO A 12 -2.43 1.31 23.21
CA PRO A 12 -1.08 0.81 22.99
C PRO A 12 -0.07 1.42 23.98
N THR A 13 0.98 0.66 24.29
CA THR A 13 2.15 1.18 25.01
C THR A 13 2.94 2.17 24.15
N PRO A 14 3.80 3.03 24.73
CA PRO A 14 4.64 3.95 23.96
C PRO A 14 5.50 3.25 22.89
N GLU A 15 6.02 2.05 23.18
CA GLU A 15 6.78 1.23 22.24
C GLU A 15 5.92 0.71 21.08
N GLN A 16 4.69 0.29 21.38
CA GLN A 16 3.72 -0.12 20.36
C GLN A 16 3.34 1.06 19.46
N VAL A 17 3.19 2.27 20.02
CA VAL A 17 2.92 3.49 19.24
C VAL A 17 4.05 3.75 18.25
N GLN A 18 5.32 3.66 18.67
CA GLN A 18 6.46 3.82 17.76
C GLN A 18 6.43 2.80 16.62
N THR A 19 6.09 1.54 16.92
CA THR A 19 5.96 0.47 15.91
C THR A 19 4.80 0.74 14.94
N ILE A 20 3.67 1.26 15.42
CA ILE A 20 2.52 1.67 14.59
C ILE A 20 2.92 2.83 13.67
N GLU A 21 3.61 3.85 14.17
CA GLU A 21 4.08 4.98 13.38
C GLU A 21 5.09 4.57 12.31
N HIS A 22 6.02 3.68 12.67
CA HIS A 22 6.97 3.07 11.74
C HIS A 22 6.23 2.32 10.63
N THR A 23 5.27 1.46 11.02
CA THR A 23 4.44 0.70 10.07
C THR A 23 3.69 1.62 9.10
N LEU A 24 3.08 2.71 9.60
CA LEU A 24 2.39 3.69 8.77
C LEU A 24 3.36 4.40 7.80
N THR A 25 4.60 4.65 8.24
CA THR A 25 5.63 5.27 7.41
C THR A 25 6.03 4.37 6.24
N VAL A 26 6.31 3.10 6.50
CA VAL A 26 6.64 2.12 5.46
C VAL A 26 5.45 1.90 4.52
N CYS A 27 4.24 1.76 5.06
CA CYS A 27 3.02 1.67 4.24
C CYS A 27 2.83 2.89 3.34
N ARG A 28 3.16 4.10 3.80
CA ARG A 28 3.11 5.32 3.00
C ARG A 28 4.13 5.30 1.87
N GLN A 29 5.37 4.86 2.12
CA GLN A 29 6.40 4.72 1.09
C GLN A 29 5.93 3.74 0.00
N VAL A 30 5.44 2.55 0.38
CA VAL A 30 4.92 1.55 -0.56
C VAL A 30 3.77 2.10 -1.40
N TRP A 31 2.81 2.81 -0.78
CA TRP A 31 1.73 3.47 -1.53
C TRP A 31 2.28 4.45 -2.57
N ASN A 32 3.17 5.34 -2.14
CA ASN A 32 3.67 6.42 -2.99
C ASN A 32 4.52 5.89 -4.14
N PHE A 33 5.37 4.89 -3.87
CA PHE A 33 6.16 4.23 -4.91
C PHE A 33 5.26 3.53 -5.93
N ALA A 34 4.33 2.69 -5.47
CA ALA A 34 3.41 1.98 -6.35
C ALA A 34 2.51 2.94 -7.17
N LEU A 35 2.11 4.06 -6.58
CA LEU A 35 1.37 5.11 -7.29
C LEU A 35 2.26 5.83 -8.33
N ARG A 36 3.53 6.06 -8.02
CA ARG A 36 4.49 6.68 -8.93
C ARG A 36 4.70 5.81 -10.16
N GLU A 37 4.97 4.51 -9.98
CA GLU A 37 5.12 3.56 -11.09
C GLU A 37 3.92 3.58 -12.05
N ARG A 38 2.69 3.55 -11.52
CA ARG A 38 1.47 3.61 -12.34
C ARG A 38 1.33 4.93 -13.07
N LYS A 39 1.66 6.05 -12.42
CA LYS A 39 1.64 7.37 -13.05
C LYS A 39 2.66 7.48 -14.18
N ASP A 40 3.87 6.99 -13.95
CA ASP A 40 4.95 7.02 -14.93
C ASP A 40 4.61 6.14 -16.14
N TRP A 41 4.09 4.93 -15.91
CA TRP A 41 3.61 4.06 -16.98
C TRP A 41 2.49 4.70 -17.83
N ILE A 42 1.54 5.38 -17.17
CA ILE A 42 0.45 6.06 -17.86
C ILE A 42 0.99 7.25 -18.67
N ASN A 43 1.86 8.05 -18.07
CA ASN A 43 2.41 9.24 -18.72
C ASN A 43 3.37 8.90 -19.85
N SER A 44 4.13 7.81 -19.76
CA SER A 44 5.00 7.33 -20.85
C SER A 44 4.23 6.90 -22.10
N ARG A 45 2.91 6.68 -21.98
CA ARG A 45 2.01 6.32 -23.07
C ARG A 45 1.13 7.47 -23.52
N LYS A 46 1.24 8.63 -22.86
CA LYS A 46 0.61 9.87 -23.31
C LYS A 46 1.57 10.58 -24.22
N CYS A 47 1.25 10.68 -25.50
CA CYS A 47 1.89 11.61 -26.42
C CYS A 47 0.86 12.65 -26.88
N GLN A 48 1.33 13.85 -27.21
CA GLN A 48 0.50 14.78 -27.97
C GLN A 48 0.37 14.22 -29.38
N ILE A 49 -0.80 14.41 -30.00
CA ILE A 49 -1.07 13.90 -31.35
C ILE A 49 -0.13 14.54 -32.37
N ASN A 50 0.31 15.78 -32.12
CA ASN A 50 1.07 16.61 -33.04
C ASN A 50 2.50 16.95 -32.56
N ALA A 51 2.99 16.36 -31.47
CA ALA A 51 4.32 16.65 -30.95
C ALA A 51 4.90 15.52 -30.08
N CYS A 52 6.21 15.33 -30.19
CA CYS A 52 7.02 14.50 -29.29
C CYS A 52 7.96 15.39 -28.47
N SER A 53 8.31 14.97 -27.26
CA SER A 53 9.28 15.70 -26.43
C SER A 53 10.69 15.45 -26.96
N LEU A 54 11.49 16.51 -27.12
CA LEU A 54 12.90 16.40 -27.50
C LEU A 54 13.85 16.49 -26.29
N GLU A 55 13.34 16.92 -25.13
CA GLU A 55 14.15 17.18 -23.94
C GLU A 55 14.21 15.98 -23.00
N SER A 56 13.07 15.33 -22.79
CA SER A 56 12.96 14.22 -21.82
C SER A 56 11.92 13.21 -22.25
N GLU A 57 12.25 11.93 -22.08
CA GLU A 57 11.35 10.81 -22.32
C GLU A 57 11.44 9.80 -21.17
N TYR A 58 10.37 9.01 -21.01
CA TYR A 58 10.34 7.96 -20.00
C TYR A 58 11.17 6.76 -20.45
N ILE A 59 12.08 6.28 -19.59
CA ILE A 59 12.86 5.05 -19.82
C ILE A 59 12.00 3.83 -19.44
N ILE A 60 10.90 3.62 -20.16
CA ILE A 60 9.98 2.50 -19.98
C ILE A 60 9.76 1.84 -21.34
N PRO A 61 10.04 0.53 -21.49
CA PRO A 61 9.80 -0.17 -22.75
C PRO A 61 8.33 -0.06 -23.21
N ALA A 62 8.13 0.02 -24.53
CA ALA A 62 6.79 0.16 -25.12
C ALA A 62 5.89 -1.06 -24.82
N ASP A 63 6.49 -2.24 -24.81
CA ASP A 63 5.87 -3.54 -24.48
C ASP A 63 5.69 -3.77 -22.97
N ALA A 64 6.19 -2.86 -22.12
CA ALA A 64 6.09 -3.03 -20.67
C ALA A 64 4.61 -3.12 -20.23
N PRO A 65 4.22 -4.19 -19.51
CA PRO A 65 2.84 -4.35 -19.07
C PRO A 65 2.47 -3.32 -18.00
N TYR A 66 1.16 -3.06 -17.85
CA TYR A 66 0.67 -2.16 -16.81
C TYR A 66 1.02 -2.70 -15.41
N PRO A 67 1.62 -1.88 -14.51
CA PRO A 67 2.01 -2.28 -13.15
C PRO A 67 0.77 -2.47 -12.26
N ASN A 68 0.09 -3.60 -12.48
CA ASN A 68 -1.10 -3.99 -11.74
C ASN A 68 -0.75 -4.50 -10.34
N TYR A 69 -1.77 -4.75 -9.53
CA TYR A 69 -1.62 -5.27 -8.17
C TYR A 69 -0.70 -6.50 -8.08
N ALA A 70 -0.87 -7.49 -8.96
CA ALA A 70 -0.11 -8.73 -8.91
C ALA A 70 1.38 -8.50 -9.22
N GLN A 71 1.68 -7.68 -10.23
CA GLN A 71 3.05 -7.31 -10.56
C GLN A 71 3.72 -6.54 -9.42
N GLN A 72 3.05 -5.52 -8.89
CA GLN A 72 3.61 -4.70 -7.80
C GLN A 72 3.81 -5.51 -6.51
N CYS A 73 2.93 -6.47 -6.20
CA CYS A 73 3.13 -7.39 -5.08
C CYS A 73 4.33 -8.32 -5.30
N ARG A 74 4.58 -8.79 -6.53
CA ARG A 74 5.78 -9.59 -6.84
C ARG A 74 7.05 -8.77 -6.71
N THR A 75 7.05 -7.55 -7.25
CA THR A 75 8.18 -6.61 -7.12
C THR A 75 8.42 -6.26 -5.66
N LEU A 76 7.38 -6.03 -4.86
CA LEU A 76 7.49 -5.78 -3.42
C LEU A 76 8.19 -6.94 -2.69
N THR A 77 7.87 -8.19 -3.02
CA THR A 77 8.55 -9.35 -2.44
C THR A 77 10.04 -9.36 -2.74
N LYS A 78 10.44 -9.00 -3.96
CA LYS A 78 11.86 -8.85 -4.34
C LYS A 78 12.50 -7.65 -3.63
N ALA A 79 11.81 -6.50 -3.60
CA ALA A 79 12.30 -5.29 -2.95
C ALA A 79 12.59 -5.49 -1.45
N LYS A 80 11.93 -6.44 -0.78
CA LYS A 80 12.24 -6.77 0.63
C LYS A 80 13.66 -7.31 0.85
N THR A 81 14.28 -7.93 -0.16
CA THR A 81 15.68 -8.38 -0.03
C THR A 81 16.67 -7.23 -0.19
N GLU A 82 16.30 -6.22 -0.99
CA GLU A 82 17.15 -5.05 -1.27
C GLU A 82 16.98 -3.95 -0.21
N PHE A 83 15.77 -3.80 0.34
CA PHE A 83 15.41 -2.76 1.31
C PHE A 83 14.98 -3.39 2.64
N PRO A 84 15.90 -3.52 3.62
CA PRO A 84 15.62 -4.14 4.91
C PRO A 84 14.44 -3.49 5.66
N GLU A 85 14.21 -2.19 5.46
CA GLU A 85 13.07 -1.46 6.05
C GLU A 85 11.73 -2.12 5.69
N LEU A 86 11.55 -2.64 4.47
CA LEU A 86 10.31 -3.31 4.04
C LEU A 86 10.12 -4.68 4.72
N ALA A 87 11.20 -5.30 5.20
CA ALA A 87 11.14 -6.57 5.93
C ALA A 87 10.66 -6.36 7.38
N THR A 88 10.81 -5.15 7.93
CA THR A 88 10.35 -4.82 9.29
C THR A 88 8.82 -4.82 9.45
N VAL A 89 8.06 -4.75 8.35
CA VAL A 89 6.58 -4.72 8.34
C VAL A 89 6.00 -5.99 7.73
N ASN A 90 4.86 -6.43 8.31
CA ASN A 90 4.12 -7.60 7.89
C ASN A 90 3.80 -7.54 6.39
N ALA A 91 4.14 -8.61 5.67
CA ALA A 91 3.97 -8.68 4.22
C ALA A 91 2.50 -8.49 3.79
N GLN A 92 1.54 -9.01 4.54
CA GLN A 92 0.13 -8.86 4.23
C GLN A 92 -0.35 -7.42 4.38
N ALA A 93 0.15 -6.69 5.39
CA ALA A 93 -0.20 -5.28 5.56
C ALA A 93 0.28 -4.45 4.35
N LEU A 94 1.51 -4.68 3.87
CA LEU A 94 2.04 -4.00 2.68
C LEU A 94 1.26 -4.37 1.41
N GLN A 95 0.89 -5.64 1.23
CA GLN A 95 0.05 -6.07 0.11
C GLN A 95 -1.33 -5.41 0.16
N GLN A 96 -1.94 -5.26 1.35
CA GLN A 96 -3.21 -4.54 1.50
C GLN A 96 -3.10 -3.06 1.11
N VAL A 97 -1.95 -2.42 1.29
CA VAL A 97 -1.72 -1.04 0.80
C VAL A 97 -1.83 -0.98 -0.72
N ILE A 98 -1.18 -1.91 -1.44
CA ILE A 98 -1.25 -2.00 -2.90
C ILE A 98 -2.68 -2.34 -3.34
N LYS A 99 -3.40 -3.19 -2.60
CA LYS A 99 -4.80 -3.51 -2.87
C LYS A 99 -5.72 -2.30 -2.71
N ARG A 100 -5.49 -1.46 -1.70
CA ARG A 100 -6.20 -0.17 -1.53
C ARG A 100 -5.91 0.79 -2.67
N LEU A 101 -4.69 0.79 -3.21
CA LEU A 101 -4.33 1.58 -4.38
C LEU A 101 -5.10 1.10 -5.61
N GLU A 102 -5.16 -0.22 -5.84
CA GLU A 102 -5.96 -0.81 -6.91
C GLU A 102 -7.43 -0.41 -6.82
N ALA A 103 -8.03 -0.53 -5.63
CA ALA A 103 -9.41 -0.11 -5.39
C ALA A 103 -9.63 1.38 -5.71
N ALA A 104 -8.67 2.24 -5.40
CA ALA A 104 -8.75 3.67 -5.74
C ALA A 104 -8.73 3.92 -7.26
N PHE A 105 -7.95 3.15 -8.02
CA PHE A 105 -7.96 3.21 -9.49
C PHE A 105 -9.25 2.64 -10.10
N VAL A 106 -9.80 1.57 -9.52
CA VAL A 106 -11.09 1.02 -9.94
C VAL A 106 -12.22 2.02 -9.67
N ASP A 107 -12.25 2.62 -8.47
CA ASP A 107 -13.24 3.63 -8.10
C ASP A 107 -13.13 4.90 -8.95
N MET A 108 -11.91 5.30 -9.34
CA MET A 108 -11.69 6.39 -10.31
C MET A 108 -12.44 6.12 -11.61
N ARG A 109 -12.32 4.91 -12.17
CA ARG A 109 -12.99 4.53 -13.43
C ARG A 109 -14.49 4.29 -13.27
N ARG A 110 -14.90 3.58 -12.22
CA ARG A 110 -16.29 3.13 -12.02
C ARG A 110 -17.19 4.24 -11.48
N LYS A 111 -16.67 5.09 -10.59
CA LYS A 111 -17.45 6.12 -9.87
C LYS A 111 -17.12 7.55 -10.32
N GLY A 112 -16.22 7.73 -11.29
CA GLY A 112 -15.77 9.05 -11.74
C GLY A 112 -14.97 9.81 -10.68
N MET A 113 -14.38 9.12 -9.70
CA MET A 113 -13.52 9.75 -8.70
C MET A 113 -12.24 10.29 -9.36
N GLY A 114 -11.61 11.30 -8.76
CA GLY A 114 -10.34 11.83 -9.25
C GLY A 114 -9.16 10.86 -9.13
N PHE A 115 -8.07 11.17 -9.83
CA PHE A 115 -6.85 10.34 -9.82
C PHE A 115 -6.26 10.18 -8.40
N PRO A 116 -5.80 8.97 -8.00
CA PRO A 116 -5.21 8.76 -6.69
C PRO A 116 -4.04 9.70 -6.40
N ARG A 117 -4.02 10.27 -5.19
CA ARG A 117 -3.00 11.24 -4.75
C ARG A 117 -1.93 10.58 -3.90
N PHE A 118 -0.72 11.15 -3.95
CA PHE A 118 0.35 10.78 -3.01
C PHE A 118 -0.09 11.05 -1.57
N LYS A 119 0.32 10.16 -0.67
CA LYS A 119 0.01 10.23 0.76
C LYS A 119 1.15 10.93 1.48
N ASN A 120 0.82 11.98 2.23
CA ASN A 120 1.73 12.57 3.22
C ASN A 120 1.57 11.85 4.57
N ARG A 121 2.40 12.20 5.56
CA ARG A 121 2.36 11.61 6.92
C ARG A 121 0.95 11.61 7.52
N TYR A 122 0.22 12.70 7.34
CA TYR A 122 -1.11 12.87 7.93
C TYR A 122 -2.26 12.21 7.15
N ARG A 123 -2.02 11.74 5.92
CA ARG A 123 -3.05 11.07 5.07
C ARG A 123 -3.01 9.55 5.16
N MET A 124 -1.91 8.95 5.61
CA MET A 124 -1.83 7.52 5.87
C MET A 124 -2.06 7.27 7.36
N ARG A 125 -3.32 7.03 7.75
CA ARG A 125 -3.73 6.91 9.16
C ARG A 125 -4.08 5.48 9.60
N SER A 126 -4.13 4.54 8.67
CA SER A 126 -4.55 3.17 8.94
C SER A 126 -3.87 2.18 8.01
N PHE A 127 -3.67 0.98 8.53
CA PHE A 127 -3.28 -0.23 7.81
C PHE A 127 -4.17 -1.38 8.29
N VAL A 128 -4.19 -2.48 7.53
CA VAL A 128 -5.09 -3.61 7.77
C VAL A 128 -4.28 -4.91 7.73
N TYR A 129 -4.50 -5.76 8.73
CA TYR A 129 -4.09 -7.16 8.67
C TYR A 129 -5.27 -7.98 8.15
N PRO A 130 -5.20 -8.55 6.94
CA PRO A 130 -6.31 -9.34 6.39
C PRO A 130 -6.48 -10.67 7.12
N GLN A 131 -5.41 -11.19 7.73
CA GLN A 131 -5.42 -12.40 8.54
C GLN A 131 -4.57 -12.16 9.79
N LEU A 132 -5.08 -12.56 10.95
CA LEU A 132 -4.42 -12.37 12.25
C LEU A 132 -3.61 -13.59 12.71
N GLY A 133 -3.40 -14.58 11.81
CA GLY A 133 -2.65 -15.80 12.09
C GLY A 133 -3.49 -16.91 12.74
N LYS A 134 -2.88 -18.09 12.92
CA LYS A 134 -3.48 -19.25 13.61
C LYS A 134 -3.00 -19.25 15.05
N GLY A 135 -3.84 -18.83 16.00
CA GLY A 135 -3.50 -18.80 17.41
C GLY A 135 -4.55 -18.06 18.26
N GLN A 136 -4.31 -18.00 19.57
CA GLN A 136 -5.15 -17.22 20.46
C GLN A 136 -5.01 -15.72 20.14
N LEU A 137 -6.10 -15.15 19.63
CA LEU A 137 -6.18 -13.72 19.28
C LEU A 137 -6.58 -12.85 20.47
N LEU A 138 -7.41 -13.39 21.36
CA LEU A 138 -7.97 -12.67 22.49
C LEU A 138 -7.53 -13.32 23.80
N LYS A 139 -7.04 -12.50 24.73
CA LYS A 139 -6.72 -12.89 26.10
C LYS A 139 -7.31 -11.84 27.04
N GLY A 140 -8.50 -12.10 27.56
CA GLY A 140 -9.25 -11.11 28.33
C GLY A 140 -9.50 -9.84 27.50
N ASN A 141 -8.99 -8.70 27.97
CA ASN A 141 -9.10 -7.41 27.29
C ASN A 141 -7.92 -7.09 26.34
N GLN A 142 -7.07 -8.07 26.03
CA GLN A 142 -5.92 -7.90 25.13
C GLN A 142 -6.15 -8.59 23.79
N VAL A 143 -5.62 -7.98 22.72
CA VAL A 143 -5.65 -8.53 21.37
C VAL A 143 -4.23 -8.70 20.86
N LYS A 144 -3.91 -9.92 20.41
CA LYS A 144 -2.60 -10.19 19.83
C LYS A 144 -2.57 -9.76 18.36
N LEU A 145 -1.73 -8.79 18.05
CA LEU A 145 -1.54 -8.31 16.67
C LEU A 145 -0.19 -8.75 16.11
N PRO A 146 -0.09 -9.04 14.80
CA PRO A 146 1.18 -9.34 14.16
C PRO A 146 2.18 -8.19 14.39
N GLN A 147 3.39 -8.52 14.84
CA GLN A 147 4.50 -7.59 15.14
C GLN A 147 4.32 -6.67 16.36
N LEU A 148 3.08 -6.37 16.77
CA LEU A 148 2.79 -5.52 17.93
C LEU A 148 2.75 -6.29 19.26
N GLY A 149 2.52 -7.60 19.21
CA GLY A 149 2.41 -8.42 20.42
C GLY A 149 1.02 -8.34 21.06
N TRP A 150 0.97 -8.45 22.39
CA TRP A 150 -0.24 -8.43 23.21
C TRP A 150 -0.64 -7.02 23.65
#